data_AF-A0A3P8KI21-F1
#
_entry.id   AF-A0A3P8KI21-F1
#
_cell.length_a   1.000
_cell.length_b   1.000
_cell.length_c   1.000
_cell.angle_alpha   90.00
_cell.angle_beta   90.00
_cell.angle_gamma   90.00
#
_symmetry.space_group_name_H-M   'P 1'
#
loop_
_entity.id
_entity.type
_entity.pdbx_description
1 polymer ?
#
loop_
_entity_poly.entity_id
_entity_poly.type
_entity_poly.pdbx_seq_one_letter_code
_entity_poly.pdbx_strand_id
1 'polypeptide(L)'
;MNDFKPFEDKLSGLIAALSPAGRRRMTVDIAKKLRQRQQQRIKSQKAPDGSPFAPRKRQPVRAKKGRIKREMFAKLRTNRYMKATGNDSAAVVEFTGKVQRIARVHQLGLKDKPSPKSGRRRVPTAPYFGVLGG
;
A
#
# COMPACT_ATOMS: atom_id res chain seq x y z
N MET A 1 -25.99 -2.14 -21.31
CA MET A 1 -25.46 -3.52 -21.23
C MET A 1 -23.98 -3.43 -20.90
N ASN A 2 -23.41 -4.40 -20.18
CA ASN A 2 -21.98 -4.37 -19.82
C ASN A 2 -21.21 -5.17 -20.87
N ASP A 3 -20.60 -4.48 -21.83
CA ASP A 3 -19.98 -5.07 -23.03
C ASP A 3 -18.81 -6.02 -22.71
N PHE A 4 -18.30 -5.99 -21.48
CA PHE A 4 -17.23 -6.87 -20.99
C PHE A 4 -17.73 -8.22 -20.46
N LYS A 5 -19.04 -8.44 -20.32
CA LYS A 5 -19.58 -9.66 -19.72
C LYS A 5 -19.07 -10.95 -20.37
N PRO A 6 -19.01 -11.09 -21.72
CA PRO A 6 -18.47 -12.30 -22.35
C PRO A 6 -17.00 -12.56 -22.01
N PHE A 7 -16.22 -11.50 -21.79
CA PHE A 7 -14.81 -11.62 -21.40
C PHE A 7 -14.66 -12.06 -19.95
N GLU A 8 -15.43 -11.48 -19.03
CA GLU A 8 -15.47 -11.87 -17.62
C GLU A 8 -15.91 -13.34 -17.44
N ASP A 9 -16.93 -13.76 -18.18
CA ASP A 9 -17.44 -15.15 -18.15
C ASP A 9 -16.35 -16.13 -18.64
N LYS A 10 -15.64 -15.79 -19.73
CA LYS A 10 -14.54 -16.60 -20.25
C LYS A 10 -13.36 -16.69 -19.28
N LEU A 11 -12.95 -15.57 -18.66
CA LEU A 11 -11.90 -15.56 -17.64
C LEU A 11 -12.29 -16.40 -16.42
N SER A 12 -13.54 -16.27 -15.97
CA SER A 12 -14.06 -17.03 -14.84
C SER A 12 -13.99 -18.54 -15.10
N GLY A 13 -14.35 -18.98 -16.31
CA GLY A 13 -14.20 -20.36 -16.75
C GLY A 13 -12.74 -20.86 -16.72
N LEU A 14 -11.79 -20.04 -17.20
CA LEU A 14 -10.36 -20.38 -17.15
C LEU A 14 -9.83 -20.50 -15.71
N ILE A 15 -10.25 -19.60 -14.82
CA ILE A 15 -9.85 -19.63 -13.41
C ILE A 15 -10.47 -20.86 -12.71
N ALA A 16 -11.72 -21.21 -13.03
CA ALA A 16 -12.39 -22.39 -12.49
C ALA A 16 -11.74 -23.70 -12.96
N ALA A 17 -11.15 -23.73 -14.15
CA ALA A 17 -10.41 -24.87 -14.67
C ALA A 17 -9.04 -25.08 -14.00
N LEU A 18 -8.53 -24.12 -13.22
CA LEU A 18 -7.27 -24.26 -12.49
C LEU A 18 -7.46 -25.11 -11.22
N SER A 19 -6.51 -26.01 -10.96
CA SER A 19 -6.40 -26.67 -9.65
C SER A 19 -6.18 -25.65 -8.52
N PRO A 20 -6.47 -26.01 -7.24
CA PRO A 20 -6.18 -25.12 -6.10
C PRO A 20 -4.71 -24.65 -6.06
N ALA A 21 -3.76 -25.52 -6.41
CA ALA A 21 -2.35 -25.17 -6.51
C ALA A 21 -2.07 -24.19 -7.66
N GLY A 22 -2.72 -24.38 -8.81
CA GLY A 22 -2.64 -23.47 -9.96
C GLY A 22 -3.17 -22.07 -9.62
N ARG A 23 -4.34 -21.99 -8.97
CA ARG A 23 -4.90 -20.72 -8.48
C ARG A 23 -3.98 -20.03 -7.49
N ARG A 24 -3.44 -20.77 -6.52
CA ARG A 24 -2.48 -20.20 -5.54
C ARG A 24 -1.21 -19.66 -6.21
N ARG A 25 -0.67 -20.35 -7.22
CA ARG A 25 0.51 -19.85 -7.96
C ARG A 25 0.18 -18.54 -8.69
N MET A 26 -0.96 -18.50 -9.37
CA MET A 26 -1.46 -17.32 -10.06
C MET A 26 -1.64 -16.12 -9.11
N THR A 27 -2.34 -16.29 -7.99
CA THR A 27 -2.59 -15.21 -7.02
C THR A 27 -1.31 -14.73 -6.35
N VAL A 28 -0.35 -15.60 -6.08
CA VAL A 28 0.96 -15.21 -5.54
C VAL A 28 1.70 -14.30 -6.53
N ASP A 29 1.66 -14.60 -7.82
CA ASP A 29 2.32 -13.77 -8.83
C ASP A 29 1.60 -12.43 -9.04
N ILE A 30 0.27 -12.42 -8.98
CA ILE A 30 -0.53 -11.18 -8.94
C ILE A 30 -0.14 -10.35 -7.71
N ALA A 31 -0.10 -10.94 -6.51
CA ALA A 31 0.24 -10.23 -5.28
C ALA A 31 1.65 -9.61 -5.35
N LYS A 32 2.64 -10.30 -5.94
CA LYS A 32 3.99 -9.75 -6.17
C LYS A 32 3.95 -8.52 -7.08
N LYS A 33 3.22 -8.58 -8.20
CA LYS A 33 3.07 -7.46 -9.14
C LYS A 33 2.35 -6.28 -8.48
N LEU A 34 1.28 -6.55 -7.74
CA LEU A 34 0.55 -5.54 -6.97
C LEU A 34 1.48 -4.83 -5.96
N ARG A 35 2.32 -5.60 -5.25
CA ARG A 35 3.30 -5.03 -4.32
C ARG A 35 4.29 -4.14 -5.06
N GLN A 36 4.87 -4.59 -6.17
CA GLN A 36 5.81 -3.76 -6.96
C GLN A 36 5.18 -2.44 -7.42
N ARG A 37 3.95 -2.50 -7.95
CA ARG A 37 3.19 -1.31 -8.36
C ARG A 37 2.97 -0.36 -7.18
N GLN A 38 2.61 -0.92 -6.03
CA GLN A 38 2.41 -0.15 -4.81
C GLN A 38 3.69 0.50 -4.29
N GLN A 39 4.81 -0.21 -4.33
CA GLN A 39 6.12 0.34 -3.98
C GLN A 39 6.51 1.48 -4.91
N GLN A 40 6.26 1.34 -6.21
CA GLN A 40 6.55 2.36 -7.20
C GLN A 40 5.66 3.60 -7.01
N ARG A 41 4.38 3.42 -6.68
CA ARG A 41 3.48 4.52 -6.34
C ARG A 41 3.94 5.31 -5.12
N ILE A 42 4.36 4.63 -4.06
CA ILE A 42 4.92 5.33 -2.89
C ILE A 42 6.24 6.02 -3.26
N LYS A 43 7.07 5.39 -4.10
CA LYS A 43 8.34 5.97 -4.57
C LYS A 43 8.13 7.22 -5.42
N SER A 44 7.07 7.30 -6.23
CA SER A 44 6.80 8.47 -7.07
C SER A 44 6.38 9.71 -6.28
N GLN A 45 5.96 9.54 -5.01
CA GLN A 45 5.46 10.63 -4.15
C GLN A 45 4.30 11.42 -4.80
N LYS A 46 3.42 10.74 -5.55
CA LYS A 46 2.23 11.32 -6.18
C LYS A 46 0.96 10.63 -5.74
N ALA A 47 -0.06 11.42 -5.42
CA ALA A 47 -1.41 10.99 -5.14
C ALA A 47 -2.10 10.49 -6.43
N PRO A 48 -3.22 9.74 -6.32
CA PRO A 48 -3.93 9.21 -7.49
C PRO A 48 -4.49 10.28 -8.43
N ASP A 49 -4.72 11.50 -7.95
CA ASP A 49 -5.06 12.68 -8.75
C ASP A 49 -3.83 13.35 -9.40
N GLY A 50 -2.62 12.79 -9.19
CA GLY A 50 -1.37 13.31 -9.72
C GLY A 50 -0.67 14.35 -8.83
N SER A 51 -1.35 14.88 -7.80
CA SER A 51 -0.77 15.89 -6.90
C SER A 51 0.42 15.33 -6.09
N PRO A 52 1.43 16.15 -5.75
CA PRO A 52 2.55 15.68 -4.95
C PRO A 52 2.12 15.36 -3.51
N PHE A 53 2.81 14.41 -2.88
CA PHE A 53 2.61 14.14 -1.46
C PHE A 53 2.94 15.37 -0.61
N ALA A 54 2.23 15.53 0.52
CA ALA A 54 2.52 16.59 1.47
C ALA A 54 3.98 16.49 1.95
N PRO A 55 4.75 17.61 1.92
CA PRO A 55 6.14 17.60 2.37
C PRO A 55 6.27 17.13 3.82
N ARG A 56 7.32 16.35 4.09
CA ARG A 56 7.60 15.92 5.46
C ARG A 56 7.99 17.12 6.31
N LYS A 57 7.40 17.26 7.50
CA LYS A 57 7.78 18.31 8.46
C LYS A 57 9.28 18.24 8.74
N ARG A 58 9.97 19.37 8.56
CA ARG A 58 11.41 19.49 8.83
C ARG A 58 11.64 19.22 10.32
N GLN A 59 12.52 18.27 10.62
CA GLN A 59 12.99 18.08 11.99
C GLN A 59 14.19 18.98 12.23
N PRO A 60 14.30 19.63 13.40
CA PRO A 60 15.45 20.46 13.73
C PRO A 60 16.74 19.63 13.65
N VAL A 61 17.74 20.16 12.95
CA VAL A 61 18.96 19.45 12.51
C VAL A 61 19.86 19.06 13.69
N ARG A 62 19.76 19.77 14.82
CA ARG A 62 20.63 19.61 16.01
C ARG A 62 20.58 18.24 16.70
N ALA A 63 19.65 17.34 16.34
CA ALA A 63 19.40 16.11 17.09
C ALA A 63 19.60 14.79 16.32
N LYS A 64 20.15 14.79 15.10
CA LYS A 64 20.26 13.54 14.30
C LYS A 64 21.68 13.19 13.87
N LYS A 65 22.20 12.11 14.45
CA LYS A 65 23.30 11.30 13.89
C LYS A 65 22.73 10.48 12.71
N GLY A 66 22.90 10.97 11.47
CA GLY A 66 22.57 10.25 10.23
C GLY A 66 21.62 10.97 9.24
N ARG A 67 21.41 10.35 8.06
CA ARG A 67 20.68 10.94 6.92
C ARG A 67 19.19 11.20 7.23
N ILE A 68 18.74 12.45 7.04
CA ILE A 68 17.33 12.85 7.16
C ILE A 68 16.55 12.31 5.95
N LYS A 69 15.53 11.47 6.21
CA LYS A 69 14.60 11.00 5.18
C LYS A 69 13.64 12.11 4.80
N ARG A 70 13.69 12.54 3.54
CA ARG A 70 12.83 13.61 2.99
C ARG A 70 11.53 13.08 2.38
N GLU A 71 11.57 11.89 1.79
CA GLU A 71 10.38 11.22 1.24
C GLU A 71 9.46 10.66 2.34
N MET A 72 8.15 10.79 2.12
CA MET A 72 7.12 10.15 2.93
C MET A 72 7.12 8.63 2.67
N PHE A 73 6.94 7.83 3.72
CA PHE A 73 6.80 6.36 3.63
C PHE A 73 7.93 5.57 2.96
N ALA A 74 9.10 6.16 2.74
CA ALA A 74 10.25 5.45 2.16
C ALA A 74 10.64 4.17 2.94
N LYS A 75 10.36 4.10 4.25
CA LYS A 75 10.54 2.87 5.04
C LYS A 75 9.39 1.87 4.82
N LEU A 76 8.15 2.34 4.77
CA LEU A 76 6.96 1.49 4.63
C LEU A 76 6.90 0.79 3.27
N ARG A 77 7.47 1.39 2.21
CA ARG A 77 7.54 0.76 0.89
C ARG A 77 8.51 -0.41 0.77
N THR A 78 9.29 -0.76 1.80
CA THR A 78 10.24 -1.89 1.69
C THR A 78 9.55 -3.24 1.93
N ASN A 79 10.14 -4.32 1.44
CA ASN A 79 9.61 -5.69 1.61
C ASN A 79 9.42 -6.07 3.09
N ARG A 80 10.21 -5.48 4.00
CA ARG A 80 10.08 -5.68 5.45
C ARG A 80 8.70 -5.27 5.97
N TYR A 81 8.09 -4.27 5.35
CA TYR A 81 6.86 -3.65 5.85
C TYR A 81 5.65 -3.86 4.96
N MET A 82 5.84 -4.33 3.72
CA MET A 82 4.79 -4.59 2.74
C MET A 82 4.84 -6.05 2.28
N LYS A 83 3.84 -6.82 2.70
CA LYS A 83 3.71 -8.23 2.36
C LYS A 83 2.80 -8.43 1.17
N ALA A 84 3.08 -9.47 0.41
CA ALA A 84 2.29 -9.94 -0.70
C ALA A 84 1.97 -11.41 -0.45
N THR A 85 0.69 -11.76 -0.38
CA THR A 85 0.21 -13.10 -0.10
C THR A 85 -0.85 -13.49 -1.12
N GLY A 86 -0.78 -14.73 -1.61
CA GLY A 86 -1.80 -15.31 -2.49
C GLY A 86 -2.32 -16.61 -1.89
N ASN A 87 -3.64 -16.79 -1.91
CA ASN A 87 -4.30 -18.06 -1.63
C ASN A 87 -5.09 -18.52 -2.88
N ASP A 88 -5.89 -19.57 -2.78
CA ASP A 88 -6.63 -20.09 -3.94
C ASP A 88 -7.71 -19.14 -4.49
N SER A 89 -8.07 -18.09 -3.74
CA SER A 89 -9.20 -17.22 -4.04
C SER A 89 -8.84 -15.74 -4.12
N ALA A 90 -7.71 -15.31 -3.55
CA ALA A 90 -7.34 -13.91 -3.38
C ALA A 90 -5.84 -13.65 -3.48
N ALA A 91 -5.51 -12.48 -4.03
CA ALA A 91 -4.18 -11.89 -4.01
C ALA A 91 -4.22 -10.61 -3.15
N VAL A 92 -3.40 -10.56 -2.11
CA VAL A 92 -3.45 -9.55 -1.05
C VAL A 92 -2.10 -8.85 -0.93
N VAL A 93 -2.13 -7.52 -0.81
CA VAL A 93 -0.97 -6.70 -0.47
C VAL A 93 -1.32 -5.85 0.74
N GLU A 94 -0.58 -6.07 1.82
CA GLU A 94 -0.86 -5.44 3.10
C GLU A 94 0.41 -4.88 3.74
N PHE A 95 0.22 -3.89 4.61
CA PHE A 95 1.28 -3.47 5.51
C PHE A 95 1.37 -4.44 6.70
N THR A 96 2.55 -4.57 7.30
CA THR A 96 2.75 -5.47 8.45
C THR A 96 2.48 -4.79 9.80
N GLY A 97 1.86 -5.50 10.73
CA GLY A 97 1.81 -5.18 12.16
C GLY A 97 1.66 -3.68 12.49
N LYS A 98 2.62 -3.13 13.25
CA LYS A 98 2.57 -1.75 13.77
C LYS A 98 2.51 -0.65 12.69
N VAL A 99 2.89 -0.92 11.43
CA VAL A 99 2.85 0.10 10.36
C VAL A 99 1.51 0.16 9.62
N GLN A 100 0.62 -0.83 9.77
CA GLN A 100 -0.75 -0.77 9.24
C GLN A 100 -1.50 0.44 9.78
N ARG A 101 -1.38 0.71 11.09
CA ARG A 101 -1.99 1.87 11.74
C ARG A 101 -1.54 3.18 11.09
N ILE A 102 -0.24 3.33 10.81
CA ILE A 102 0.31 4.52 10.14
C ILE A 102 -0.31 4.65 8.75
N ALA A 103 -0.32 3.57 7.97
CA ALA A 103 -0.91 3.60 6.64
C ALA A 103 -2.39 4.01 6.66
N ARG A 104 -3.18 3.43 7.57
CA ARG A 104 -4.61 3.75 7.75
C ARG A 104 -4.83 5.20 8.16
N VAL A 105 -4.05 5.69 9.13
CA VAL A 105 -4.10 7.09 9.57
C VAL A 105 -3.93 8.04 8.39
N HIS A 106 -2.95 7.78 7.53
CA HIS A 106 -2.68 8.64 6.39
C HIS A 106 -3.71 8.48 5.27
N GLN A 107 -4.15 7.24 4.98
CA GLN A 107 -5.15 6.96 3.95
C GLN A 107 -6.50 7.60 4.26
N LEU A 108 -6.92 7.56 5.53
CA LEU A 108 -8.24 8.05 5.98
C LEU A 108 -8.19 9.43 6.66
N GLY A 109 -7.01 10.03 6.80
CA GLY A 109 -6.83 11.32 7.47
C GLY A 109 -7.20 11.32 8.96
N LEU A 110 -6.87 10.23 9.65
CA LEU A 110 -7.15 10.07 11.07
C LEU A 110 -6.18 10.91 11.93
N LYS A 111 -6.49 11.01 13.22
CA LYS A 111 -5.59 11.62 14.20
C LYS A 111 -4.51 10.62 14.61
N ASP A 112 -3.27 11.09 14.72
CA ASP A 112 -2.15 10.29 15.24
C ASP A 112 -1.27 11.12 16.18
N LYS A 113 -0.47 10.41 16.98
CA LYS A 113 0.50 10.93 17.93
C LYS A 113 1.92 10.60 17.41
N PRO A 114 2.60 11.53 16.71
CA PRO A 114 3.89 11.27 16.05
C PRO A 114 5.02 10.81 16.99
N SER A 115 4.97 11.21 18.26
CA SER A 115 5.87 10.76 19.32
C SER A 115 5.12 10.67 20.67
N PRO A 116 5.61 9.87 21.64
CA PRO A 116 4.99 9.77 22.96
C PRO A 116 4.80 11.11 23.68
N LYS A 117 5.65 12.11 23.37
CA LYS A 117 5.61 13.46 23.97
C LYS A 117 4.81 14.49 23.14
N SER A 118 4.35 14.15 21.94
CA SER A 118 3.57 15.06 21.09
C SER A 118 2.06 14.93 21.32
N GLY A 119 1.28 16.00 21.19
CA GLY A 119 -0.19 15.90 21.19
C GLY A 119 -0.75 15.15 19.97
N ARG A 120 -1.97 14.59 20.08
CA ARG A 120 -2.68 14.00 18.92
C ARG A 120 -2.98 15.10 17.91
N ARG A 121 -2.67 14.88 16.65
CA ARG A 121 -2.91 15.84 15.56
C ARG A 121 -3.57 15.14 14.40
N ARG A 122 -4.46 15.85 13.69
CA ARG A 122 -5.05 15.34 12.46
C ARG A 122 -3.98 15.25 11.40
N VAL A 123 -3.92 14.11 10.73
CA VAL A 123 -3.08 13.90 9.56
C VAL A 123 -3.90 14.27 8.33
N PRO A 124 -3.37 15.04 7.36
CA PRO A 124 -4.09 15.31 6.11
C PRO A 124 -4.51 13.99 5.47
N THR A 125 -5.79 13.86 5.12
CA THR A 125 -6.28 12.73 4.33
C THR A 125 -5.52 12.73 3.02
N ALA A 126 -4.87 11.63 2.73
CA ALA A 126 -4.17 11.52 1.48
C ALA A 126 -4.15 10.05 1.03
N PRO A 127 -4.77 9.74 -0.12
CA PRO A 127 -4.87 8.38 -0.61
C PRO A 127 -3.54 7.91 -1.22
N TYR A 128 -2.48 7.90 -0.41
CA TYR A 128 -1.12 7.57 -0.82
C TYR A 128 -0.97 6.10 -1.22
N PHE A 129 -1.81 5.23 -0.66
CA PHE A 129 -1.62 3.79 -0.74
C PHE A 129 -2.63 3.05 -1.63
N GLY A 130 -3.62 3.74 -2.21
CA GLY A 130 -4.68 3.06 -2.96
C GLY A 130 -5.52 2.12 -2.09
N VAL A 131 -6.29 1.23 -2.73
CA VAL A 131 -7.02 0.16 -2.02
C VAL A 131 -6.00 -0.94 -1.71
N LEU A 132 -5.63 -1.06 -0.43
CA LEU A 132 -4.90 -2.21 0.06
C LEU A 132 -5.94 -3.24 0.50
N GLY A 133 -6.02 -4.35 -0.23
CA GLY A 133 -6.89 -5.46 0.15
C GLY A 133 -6.44 -6.03 1.50
N GLY A 134 -7.41 -6.31 2.35
CA GLY A 134 -7.31 -6.95 3.65
C GLY A 134 -8.69 -7.39 4.08
#